data_AF-K4EJR2-F1
#
_entry.id   AF-K4EJR2-F1
#
_cell.length_a   1.000
_cell.length_b   1.000
_cell.length_c   1.000
_cell.angle_alpha   90.00
_cell.angle_beta   90.00
_cell.angle_gamma   90.00
#
_symmetry.space_group_name_H-M   'P 1'
#
loop_
_entity.id
_entity.type
_entity.pdbx_description
1 polymer ?
#
loop_
_entity_poly.entity_id
_entity_poly.type
_entity_poly.pdbx_seq_one_letter_code
_entity_poly.pdbx_strand_id
1 'polypeptide(L)'
;LFTIFGNALVILAVLTSRSLRAPQNLFLVSLAAADILVATLIIPFSLANELLGYWYFRRTWCEVYLALDVLFCTSSIVHLCAISLDRYWAVSRALEYNSKRTPRRIKCIILTVWLIAAVISLPPLIYKGDQGPQPHGRPQCKLNQEAWYILASSIGSFFAPCLIMILV
;
A
#
# COMPACT_ATOMS: atom_id res chain seq x y z
N LEU A 1 16.94 -3.11 -5.01
CA LEU A 1 17.30 -4.33 -5.77
C LEU A 1 16.77 -5.59 -5.10
N PHE A 2 17.16 -5.88 -3.86
CA PHE A 2 16.69 -7.07 -3.13
C PHE A 2 15.14 -7.16 -3.06
N THR A 3 14.46 -6.07 -2.69
CA THR A 3 12.98 -6.00 -2.65
C THR A 3 12.33 -6.34 -3.98
N ILE A 4 12.89 -5.87 -5.10
CA ILE A 4 12.36 -6.11 -6.44
C ILE A 4 12.54 -7.58 -6.80
N PHE A 5 13.75 -8.12 -6.62
CA PHE A 5 14.08 -9.50 -6.94
C PHE A 5 13.26 -10.49 -6.10
N GLY A 6 13.19 -10.29 -4.78
CA GLY A 6 12.45 -11.16 -3.88
C GLY A 6 10.96 -11.21 -4.21
N ASN A 7 10.33 -10.06 -4.41
CA ASN A 7 8.91 -10.01 -4.77
C ASN A 7 8.62 -10.53 -6.18
N ALA A 8 9.54 -10.33 -7.14
CA ALA A 8 9.42 -10.93 -8.47
C ALA A 8 9.46 -12.46 -8.40
N LEU A 9 10.33 -13.04 -7.56
CA LEU A 9 10.37 -14.48 -7.32
C LEU A 9 9.06 -15.00 -6.72
N VAL A 10 8.45 -14.27 -5.78
CA VAL A 10 7.13 -14.64 -5.21
C VAL A 10 6.07 -14.71 -6.31
N ILE A 11 6.01 -13.69 -7.19
CA ILE A 11 5.07 -13.67 -8.32
C ILE A 11 5.33 -14.86 -9.25
N LEU A 12 6.59 -15.09 -9.65
CA LEU A 12 6.97 -16.19 -10.53
C LEU A 12 6.65 -17.56 -9.92
N ALA A 13 6.90 -17.74 -8.63
CA ALA A 13 6.63 -19.00 -7.92
C ALA A 13 5.13 -19.34 -7.93
N VAL A 14 4.27 -18.37 -7.64
CA VAL A 14 2.80 -18.55 -7.65
C VAL A 14 2.28 -18.81 -9.07
N LEU A 15 2.81 -18.09 -10.07
CA LEU A 15 2.39 -18.28 -11.47
C LEU A 15 2.87 -19.60 -12.05
N THR A 16 4.06 -20.09 -11.69
CA THR A 16 4.67 -21.28 -12.30
C THR A 16 4.21 -22.57 -11.61
N SER A 17 4.09 -22.58 -10.28
CA SER A 17 3.78 -23.80 -9.53
C SER A 17 2.29 -24.05 -9.43
N ARG A 18 1.80 -25.15 -10.02
CA ARG A 18 0.38 -25.57 -9.90
C ARG A 18 -0.04 -25.80 -8.45
N SER A 19 0.87 -26.26 -7.59
CA SER A 19 0.63 -26.46 -6.15
C SER A 19 0.31 -25.14 -5.42
N LEU A 20 0.89 -24.03 -5.90
CA LEU A 20 0.72 -22.70 -5.33
C LEU A 20 -0.35 -21.85 -6.03
N ARG A 21 -1.10 -22.38 -7.02
CA ARG A 21 -2.18 -21.63 -7.69
C ARG A 21 -3.51 -21.62 -6.90
N ALA A 22 -3.45 -21.82 -5.58
CA ALA A 22 -4.61 -21.71 -4.73
C ALA A 22 -5.14 -20.27 -4.72
N PRO A 23 -6.48 -20.04 -4.64
CA PRO A 23 -7.05 -18.71 -4.66
C PRO A 23 -6.45 -17.74 -3.64
N GLN A 24 -6.09 -18.21 -2.44
CA GLN A 24 -5.47 -17.37 -1.41
C GLN A 24 -4.11 -16.77 -1.82
N ASN A 25 -3.36 -17.45 -2.69
CA ASN A 25 -2.01 -17.01 -3.06
C ASN A 25 -2.04 -15.81 -4.01
N LEU A 26 -3.22 -15.45 -4.55
CA LEU A 26 -3.41 -14.19 -5.27
C LEU A 26 -3.20 -12.96 -4.38
N PHE A 27 -3.46 -13.06 -3.07
CA PHE A 27 -3.14 -11.97 -2.13
C PHE A 27 -1.63 -11.71 -2.09
N LEU A 28 -0.82 -12.76 -2.06
CA LEU A 28 0.64 -12.65 -2.06
C LEU A 28 1.16 -12.00 -3.35
N VAL A 29 0.57 -12.34 -4.50
CA VAL A 29 0.93 -11.71 -5.78
C VAL A 29 0.59 -10.22 -5.78
N SER A 30 -0.59 -9.84 -5.28
CA SER A 30 -1.00 -8.44 -5.18
C SER A 30 -0.12 -7.64 -4.22
N LEU A 31 0.20 -8.21 -3.06
CA LEU A 31 1.13 -7.63 -2.09
C LEU A 31 2.53 -7.45 -2.69
N ALA A 32 3.06 -8.49 -3.34
CA ALA A 32 4.37 -8.43 -4.00
C ALA A 32 4.42 -7.36 -5.10
N ALA A 33 3.33 -7.17 -5.85
CA ALA A 33 3.22 -6.10 -6.83
C ALA A 33 3.26 -4.71 -6.16
N ALA A 34 2.56 -4.50 -5.04
CA ALA A 34 2.61 -3.26 -4.27
C ALA A 34 4.04 -2.96 -3.78
N ASP A 35 4.73 -3.95 -3.23
CA ASP A 35 6.10 -3.78 -2.72
C ASP A 35 7.12 -3.46 -3.83
N ILE A 36 6.96 -4.04 -5.02
CA ILE A 36 7.78 -3.68 -6.20
C ILE A 36 7.50 -2.23 -6.60
N LEU A 37 6.23 -1.79 -6.59
CA LEU A 37 5.86 -0.41 -6.91
C LEU A 37 6.46 0.57 -5.90
N VAL A 38 6.45 0.25 -4.60
CA VAL A 38 7.17 1.06 -3.57
C VAL A 38 8.66 1.13 -3.89
N ALA A 39 9.29 -0.01 -4.13
CA ALA A 39 10.74 -0.07 -4.34
C ALA A 39 11.21 0.64 -5.61
N THR A 40 10.36 0.74 -6.63
CA THR A 40 10.68 1.35 -7.93
C THR A 40 10.23 2.81 -8.05
N LEU A 41 9.07 3.16 -7.49
CA LEU A 41 8.46 4.49 -7.67
C LEU A 41 8.58 5.39 -6.45
N ILE A 42 8.81 4.85 -5.25
CA ILE A 42 8.83 5.65 -4.02
C ILE A 42 10.26 5.81 -3.51
N ILE A 43 10.96 4.69 -3.30
CA ILE A 43 12.30 4.69 -2.67
C ILE A 43 13.33 5.55 -3.43
N PRO A 44 13.46 5.48 -4.77
CA PRO A 44 14.46 6.27 -5.48
C PRO A 44 14.25 7.79 -5.37
N PHE A 45 12.99 8.23 -5.37
CA PHE A 45 12.64 9.64 -5.26
C PHE A 45 12.80 10.16 -3.83
N SER A 46 12.46 9.33 -2.84
CA SER A 46 12.73 9.60 -1.43
C SER A 46 14.24 9.78 -1.20
N LEU A 47 15.04 8.85 -1.72
CA LEU A 47 16.50 8.89 -1.64
C LEU A 47 17.08 10.14 -2.33
N ALA A 48 16.58 10.49 -3.52
CA ALA A 48 17.01 11.70 -4.21
C ALA A 48 16.70 12.96 -3.40
N ASN A 49 15.52 13.04 -2.78
CA ASN A 49 15.14 14.17 -1.92
C ASN A 49 16.04 14.26 -0.68
N GLU A 50 16.38 13.12 -0.06
CA GLU A 50 17.28 13.07 1.10
C GLU A 50 18.71 13.51 0.75
N LEU A 51 19.24 13.02 -0.38
CA LEU A 51 20.60 13.37 -0.83
C LEU A 51 20.73 14.83 -1.26
N LEU A 52 19.71 15.39 -1.89
CA LEU A 52 19.71 16.80 -2.33
C LEU A 52 19.36 17.76 -1.17
N GLY A 53 18.63 17.28 -0.15
CA GLY A 53 18.11 18.09 0.95
C GLY A 53 17.00 19.06 0.53
N TYR A 54 16.40 18.86 -0.65
CA TYR A 54 15.25 19.60 -1.17
C TYR A 54 14.56 18.83 -2.30
N TRP A 55 13.31 19.21 -2.58
CA TRP A 55 12.53 18.61 -3.64
C TRP A 55 12.88 19.22 -5.00
N TYR A 56 13.75 18.55 -5.75
CA TYR A 56 14.19 19.00 -7.07
C TYR A 56 13.10 18.90 -8.15
N PHE A 57 12.17 17.95 -8.01
CA PHE A 57 11.14 17.72 -9.03
C PHE A 57 10.04 18.79 -9.01
N ARG A 58 9.18 18.82 -10.04
CA ARG A 58 8.04 19.74 -10.08
C ARG A 58 7.04 19.44 -8.95
N ARG A 59 6.26 20.46 -8.56
CA ARG A 59 5.17 20.36 -7.58
C ARG A 59 4.15 19.28 -7.92
N THR A 60 3.78 19.16 -9.19
CA THR A 60 2.87 18.11 -9.67
C THR A 60 3.40 16.70 -9.37
N TRP A 61 4.72 16.50 -9.45
CA TRP A 61 5.33 15.22 -9.11
C TRP A 61 5.33 14.97 -7.60
N CYS A 62 5.47 16.01 -6.77
CA CYS A 62 5.35 15.88 -5.32
C CYS A 62 3.95 15.37 -4.91
N GLU A 63 2.89 15.95 -5.47
CA GLU A 63 1.51 15.56 -5.17
C GLU A 63 1.25 14.09 -5.55
N VAL A 64 1.68 13.68 -6.74
CA VAL A 64 1.58 12.29 -7.20
C VAL A 64 2.44 11.36 -6.34
N TYR A 65 3.67 11.75 -6.03
CA TYR A 65 4.58 10.96 -5.19
C TYR A 65 3.99 10.71 -3.79
N LEU A 66 3.49 11.74 -3.12
CA LEU A 66 2.87 11.61 -1.79
C LEU A 66 1.62 10.73 -1.83
N ALA A 67 0.80 10.87 -2.88
CA ALA A 67 -0.39 10.03 -3.05
C ALA A 67 0.00 8.56 -3.29
N LEU A 68 1.00 8.29 -4.14
CA LEU A 68 1.47 6.92 -4.40
C LEU A 68 2.12 6.29 -3.17
N ASP A 69 2.88 7.06 -2.39
CA ASP A 69 3.49 6.59 -1.15
C ASP A 69 2.43 6.13 -0.14
N VAL A 70 1.43 6.98 0.13
CA VAL A 70 0.31 6.63 1.01
C VAL A 70 -0.50 5.46 0.45
N LEU A 71 -0.77 5.44 -0.86
CA LEU A 71 -1.52 4.38 -1.53
C LEU A 71 -0.84 3.02 -1.35
N PHE A 72 0.44 2.90 -1.70
CA PHE A 72 1.13 1.62 -1.70
C PHE A 72 1.41 1.13 -0.28
N CYS A 73 1.81 2.02 0.63
CA CYS A 73 2.00 1.66 2.04
C CYS A 73 0.69 1.18 2.67
N THR A 74 -0.41 1.91 2.46
CA THR A 74 -1.74 1.51 2.97
C THR A 74 -2.20 0.20 2.34
N SER A 75 -2.01 0.05 1.03
CA SER A 75 -2.35 -1.19 0.31
C SER A 75 -1.60 -2.39 0.88
N SER A 76 -0.28 -2.30 1.13
CA SER A 76 0.48 -3.41 1.69
C SER A 76 -0.01 -3.82 3.07
N ILE A 77 -0.29 -2.87 3.98
CA ILE A 77 -0.79 -3.19 5.34
C ILE A 77 -2.20 -3.80 5.28
N VAL A 78 -3.10 -3.24 4.48
CA VAL A 78 -4.47 -3.77 4.37
C VAL A 78 -4.48 -5.13 3.68
N HIS A 79 -3.56 -5.40 2.73
CA HIS A 79 -3.36 -6.74 2.18
C HIS A 79 -2.90 -7.74 3.24
N LEU A 80 -1.95 -7.37 4.11
CA LEU A 80 -1.52 -8.22 5.23
C LEU A 80 -2.70 -8.52 6.17
N CYS A 81 -3.51 -7.51 6.50
CA CYS A 81 -4.72 -7.68 7.30
C CYS A 81 -5.73 -8.63 6.62
N ALA A 82 -5.96 -8.48 5.32
CA ALA A 82 -6.84 -9.37 4.55
C ALA A 82 -6.31 -10.83 4.54
N ILE A 83 -4.99 -11.02 4.46
CA ILE A 83 -4.36 -12.35 4.56
C ILE A 83 -4.59 -12.94 5.95
N SER A 84 -4.39 -12.17 7.04
CA SER A 84 -4.62 -12.63 8.40
C SER A 84 -6.08 -13.07 8.62
N LEU A 85 -7.05 -12.27 8.17
CA LEU A 85 -8.48 -12.61 8.24
C LEU A 85 -8.82 -13.86 7.43
N ASP A 86 -8.28 -13.97 6.22
CA ASP A 86 -8.48 -15.12 5.34
C ASP A 86 -7.89 -16.41 5.93
N ARG A 87 -6.78 -16.32 6.67
CA ARG A 87 -6.21 -17.44 7.44
C ARG A 87 -7.08 -17.79 8.64
N TYR A 88 -7.51 -16.81 9.41
CA TYR A 88 -8.37 -17.02 10.57
C TYR A 88 -9.71 -17.67 10.21
N TRP A 89 -10.39 -17.22 9.16
CA TRP A 89 -11.65 -17.84 8.73
C TRP A 89 -11.43 -19.26 8.18
N ALA A 90 -10.30 -19.52 7.53
CA ALA A 90 -9.96 -20.85 7.08
C ALA A 90 -9.73 -21.83 8.24
N VAL A 91 -9.24 -21.37 9.39
CA VAL A 91 -9.04 -22.19 10.59
C VAL A 91 -10.32 -22.30 11.41
N SER A 92 -10.96 -21.17 11.75
CA SER A 92 -12.14 -21.13 12.61
C SER A 92 -13.40 -21.73 11.98
N ARG A 93 -13.56 -21.63 10.66
CA ARG A 93 -14.74 -22.10 9.91
C ARG A 93 -14.36 -22.97 8.72
N ALA A 94 -13.50 -23.96 8.96
CA ALA A 94 -12.86 -24.76 7.93
C ALA A 94 -13.84 -25.35 6.88
N LEU A 95 -14.98 -25.93 7.29
CA LEU A 95 -15.91 -26.58 6.36
C LEU A 95 -16.71 -25.60 5.50
N GLU A 96 -17.26 -24.55 6.09
CA GLU A 96 -18.09 -23.57 5.37
C GLU A 96 -17.25 -22.59 4.54
N TYR A 97 -16.11 -22.14 5.07
CA TYR A 97 -15.28 -21.13 4.42
C TYR A 97 -14.50 -21.71 3.24
N ASN A 98 -13.96 -22.93 3.39
CA ASN A 98 -13.18 -23.55 2.32
C ASN A 98 -14.03 -23.89 1.09
N SER A 99 -15.32 -24.23 1.28
CA SER A 99 -16.28 -24.43 0.18
C SER A 99 -16.66 -23.12 -0.54
N LYS A 100 -16.70 -21.99 0.18
CA LYS A 100 -17.06 -20.66 -0.37
C LYS A 100 -15.88 -19.89 -0.96
N ARG A 101 -14.65 -20.43 -0.85
CA ARG A 101 -13.42 -19.76 -1.28
C ARG A 101 -13.26 -19.84 -2.81
N THR A 102 -13.78 -18.83 -3.51
CA THR A 102 -13.68 -18.74 -4.97
C THR A 102 -12.65 -17.70 -5.40
N PRO A 103 -11.96 -17.90 -6.54
CA PRO A 103 -11.01 -16.91 -7.07
C PRO A 103 -11.68 -15.58 -7.43
N ARG A 104 -12.97 -15.58 -7.77
CA ARG A 104 -13.75 -14.35 -7.98
C ARG A 104 -13.84 -13.53 -6.69
N ARG A 105 -14.18 -14.15 -5.56
CA ARG A 105 -14.26 -13.46 -4.26
C ARG A 105 -12.90 -12.89 -3.86
N ILE A 106 -11.81 -13.64 -4.01
CA ILE A 106 -10.47 -13.14 -3.67
C ILE A 106 -10.10 -11.93 -4.53
N LYS A 107 -10.36 -11.96 -5.84
CA LYS A 107 -10.16 -10.80 -6.72
C LYS A 107 -11.00 -9.60 -6.30
N CYS A 108 -12.26 -9.81 -5.89
CA CYS A 108 -13.09 -8.74 -5.35
C CYS A 108 -12.51 -8.16 -4.06
N ILE A 109 -12.01 -8.99 -3.13
CA ILE A 109 -11.37 -8.50 -1.89
C ILE A 109 -10.13 -7.68 -2.23
N ILE A 110 -9.25 -8.18 -3.11
CA ILE A 110 -8.06 -7.45 -3.57
C ILE A 110 -8.47 -6.08 -4.15
N LEU A 111 -9.48 -6.05 -5.04
CA LEU A 111 -9.99 -4.80 -5.60
C LEU A 111 -10.47 -3.85 -4.49
N THR A 112 -11.24 -4.34 -3.52
CA THR A 112 -11.70 -3.54 -2.38
C THR A 112 -10.53 -2.98 -1.57
N VAL A 113 -9.47 -3.77 -1.33
CA VAL A 113 -8.27 -3.30 -0.63
C VAL A 113 -7.60 -2.15 -1.40
N TRP A 114 -7.42 -2.29 -2.71
CA TRP A 114 -6.89 -1.22 -3.55
C TRP A 114 -7.76 0.03 -3.55
N LEU A 115 -9.09 -0.13 -3.57
CA LEU A 115 -10.03 0.99 -3.51
C LEU A 115 -9.97 1.71 -2.15
N ILE A 116 -9.90 0.98 -1.03
CA ILE A 116 -9.75 1.57 0.31
C ILE A 116 -8.45 2.37 0.38
N ALA A 117 -7.34 1.79 -0.07
CA ALA A 117 -6.06 2.46 -0.12
C ALA A 117 -6.10 3.72 -1.00
N ALA A 118 -6.76 3.64 -2.16
CA ALA A 118 -6.92 4.78 -3.06
C ALA A 118 -7.73 5.91 -2.44
N VAL A 119 -8.83 5.60 -1.74
CA VAL A 119 -9.65 6.60 -1.03
C VAL A 119 -8.83 7.30 0.05
N ILE A 120 -8.05 6.55 0.83
CA ILE A 120 -7.18 7.11 1.88
C ILE A 120 -6.06 7.98 1.28
N SER A 121 -5.59 7.67 0.07
CA SER A 121 -4.53 8.42 -0.61
C SER A 121 -5.00 9.63 -1.45
N LEU A 122 -6.30 9.93 -1.50
CA LEU A 122 -6.84 11.08 -2.23
C LEU A 122 -6.50 12.45 -1.64
N PRO A 123 -6.47 12.67 -0.31
CA PRO A 123 -6.32 14.01 0.25
C PRO A 123 -5.06 14.78 -0.21
N PRO A 124 -3.87 14.17 -0.39
CA PRO A 124 -2.71 14.85 -0.99
C PRO A 124 -2.93 15.40 -2.41
N LEU A 125 -3.86 14.82 -3.19
CA LEU A 125 -4.19 15.26 -4.55
C LEU A 125 -5.25 16.36 -4.57
N ILE A 126 -6.17 16.34 -3.60
CA ILE A 126 -7.31 17.27 -3.51
C ILE A 126 -6.89 18.54 -2.77
N TYR A 127 -6.17 18.38 -1.66
CA TYR A 127 -5.68 19.49 -0.86
C TYR A 127 -4.39 20.01 -1.45
N LYS A 128 -4.52 20.90 -2.43
CA LYS A 128 -3.42 21.74 -2.91
C LYS A 128 -3.09 22.75 -1.81
N GLY A 129 -2.43 22.29 -0.75
CA GLY A 129 -1.93 23.16 0.30
C GLY A 129 -1.13 24.27 -0.35
N ASP A 130 -1.50 25.51 -0.06
CA ASP A 130 -0.83 26.68 -0.59
C ASP A 130 0.55 26.74 0.08
N GLN A 131 1.53 26.02 -0.48
CA GLN A 131 2.92 26.33 -0.21
C GLN A 131 3.18 27.65 -0.92
N GLY A 132 2.80 28.74 -0.24
CA GLY A 132 3.10 30.09 -0.67
C GLY A 132 4.59 30.20 -1.00
N PRO A 133 4.97 31.05 -1.95
CA PRO A 133 6.36 31.15 -2.40
C PRO A 133 7.23 31.47 -1.19
N GLN A 134 7.99 30.48 -0.70
CA GLN A 134 9.00 30.69 0.32
C GLN A 134 10.05 31.61 -0.30
N PRO A 135 10.16 32.88 0.13
CA PRO A 135 10.92 33.89 -0.61
C PRO A 135 12.41 33.54 -0.74
N HIS A 136 12.94 32.70 0.16
CA HIS A 136 14.34 32.25 0.20
C HIS A 136 14.53 30.77 0.63
N GLY A 137 13.48 29.94 0.57
CA GLY A 137 13.53 28.53 1.01
C GLY A 137 13.67 27.55 -0.14
N ARG A 138 14.50 26.50 0.02
CA ARG A 138 14.53 25.38 -0.94
C ARG A 138 13.15 24.69 -0.96
N PRO A 139 12.62 24.29 -2.13
CA PRO A 139 11.30 23.66 -2.23
C PRO A 139 11.25 22.35 -1.41
N GLN A 140 10.18 22.13 -0.65
CA GLN A 140 9.99 20.93 0.17
C GLN A 140 8.72 20.19 -0.23
N CYS A 141 8.84 18.88 -0.47
CA CYS A 141 7.69 18.02 -0.66
C CYS A 141 7.28 17.42 0.68
N LYS A 142 6.24 17.98 1.30
CA LYS A 142 5.73 17.53 2.59
C LYS A 142 4.25 17.24 2.50
N LEU A 143 3.85 16.14 3.15
CA LEU A 143 2.45 15.79 3.35
C LEU A 143 1.75 16.86 4.19
N ASN A 144 0.43 16.98 4.02
CA ASN A 144 -0.39 17.92 4.77
C ASN A 144 -0.15 17.76 6.29
N GLN A 145 0.18 18.86 6.97
CA GLN A 145 0.56 18.85 8.39
C GLN A 145 -0.63 19.01 9.35
N GLU A 146 -1.85 19.06 8.81
CA GLU A 146 -3.07 19.13 9.61
C GLU A 146 -3.20 17.91 10.52
N ALA A 147 -3.30 18.15 11.83
CA ALA A 147 -3.30 17.09 12.84
C ALA A 147 -4.48 16.11 12.66
N TRP A 148 -5.64 16.61 12.24
CA TRP A 148 -6.82 15.76 11.99
C TRP A 148 -6.56 14.76 10.85
N TYR A 149 -5.86 15.19 9.80
CA TYR A 149 -5.55 14.37 8.64
C TYR A 149 -4.51 13.31 8.99
N ILE A 150 -3.43 13.72 9.69
CA ILE A 150 -2.39 12.79 10.15
C ILE A 150 -3.02 11.71 11.03
N LEU A 151 -3.84 12.11 12.01
CA LEU A 151 -4.49 11.16 12.92
C LEU A 151 -5.44 10.21 12.19
N ALA A 152 -6.33 10.74 11.36
CA ALA A 152 -7.30 9.92 10.61
C ALA A 152 -6.59 8.96 9.64
N SER A 153 -5.58 9.46 8.91
CA SER A 153 -4.78 8.65 7.97
C SER A 153 -4.04 7.55 8.71
N SER A 154 -3.30 7.85 9.78
CA SER A 154 -2.54 6.85 10.55
C SER A 154 -3.45 5.79 11.19
N ILE A 155 -4.62 6.19 11.70
CA ILE A 155 -5.57 5.23 12.26
C ILE A 155 -6.10 4.29 11.18
N GLY A 156 -6.52 4.84 10.04
CA GLY A 156 -7.10 4.07 8.94
C GLY A 156 -6.08 3.16 8.23
N SER A 157 -4.84 3.64 8.04
CA SER A 157 -3.83 2.90 7.27
C SER A 157 -2.98 1.94 8.10
N PHE A 158 -2.74 2.25 9.38
CA PHE A 158 -1.82 1.49 10.22
C PHE A 158 -2.49 0.91 11.46
N PHE A 159 -3.02 1.75 12.37
CA PHE A 159 -3.44 1.26 13.70
C PHE A 159 -4.62 0.30 13.63
N ALA A 160 -5.67 0.62 12.86
CA ALA A 160 -6.84 -0.26 12.76
C ALA A 160 -6.48 -1.60 12.07
N PRO A 161 -5.79 -1.63 10.91
CA PRO A 161 -5.31 -2.88 10.32
C PRO A 161 -4.39 -3.70 11.24
N CYS A 162 -3.43 -3.06 11.92
CA CYS A 162 -2.52 -3.76 12.83
C CYS A 162 -3.26 -4.36 14.04
N LEU A 163 -4.22 -3.64 14.61
CA LEU A 163 -5.02 -4.14 15.71
C LEU A 163 -5.85 -5.36 15.28
N ILE A 164 -6.43 -5.33 14.07
CA ILE A 164 -7.11 -6.50 13.51
C ILE A 164 -6.13 -7.66 13.35
N MET A 165 -4.94 -7.44 12.80
CA MET A 165 -3.92 -8.49 12.63
C MET A 165 -3.47 -9.12 13.95
N ILE A 166 -3.45 -8.37 15.05
CA ILE A 166 -3.02 -8.86 16.37
C ILE A 166 -4.11 -9.67 17.07
N LEU A 167 -5.38 -9.27 16.91
CA LEU A 167 -6.51 -9.90 17.58
C LEU A 167 -6.97 -11.20 16.92
N VAL A 168 -6.57 -11.42 15.68
CA VAL A 168 -7.05 -12.49 14.78
C VAL A 168 -6.00 -13.58 14.65
#